data_AF-X6NDZ1-F1
#
_entry.id   AF-X6NDZ1-F1
#
_cell.length_a   1.000
_cell.length_b   1.000
_cell.length_c   1.000
_cell.angle_alpha   90.00
_cell.angle_beta   90.00
_cell.angle_gamma   90.00
#
_symmetry.space_group_name_H-M   'P 1'
#
loop_
_entity.id
_entity.type
_entity.pdbx_description
1 polymer ?
#
loop_
_entity_poly.entity_id
_entity_poly.type
_entity_poly.pdbx_seq_one_letter_code
_entity_poly.pdbx_strand_id
1 'polypeptide(L)'
;NLIHGQTINEDKYFKKINKKKIRAICSEAARTKRVVAAHCHGKEGILAAIRNGATTIEHGSYLDKECVELMKKKNMILVPTRFIVETYFGTIHATGKKPSTMSEEAFRKGVAVYDTSLAALKLAVQEGVTIACGTDMSFPQWGRNGEELKYYVAAGMTPLQAIETATANGPKTIGDFYAPKSGLLKAGYDADVIVLSKNPLDDITLLSDANNVLMVWKMGRLVKNISSFKKSHS
;
A
#
# COMPACT_ATOMS: atom_id res chain seq x y z
N ASN A 1 10.58 3.10 -14.96
CA ASN A 1 11.00 4.32 -14.22
C ASN A 1 10.40 4.36 -12.81
N LEU A 2 10.54 3.27 -12.05
CA LEU A 2 10.39 3.30 -10.60
C LEU A 2 11.71 3.84 -10.07
N ILE A 3 11.70 5.08 -9.57
CA ILE A 3 12.84 5.60 -8.82
C ILE A 3 12.91 4.73 -7.57
N HIS A 4 13.96 3.92 -7.44
CA HIS A 4 14.41 3.39 -6.15
C HIS A 4 14.77 4.62 -5.30
N GLY A 5 13.77 5.15 -4.60
CA GLY A 5 13.86 6.33 -3.77
C GLY A 5 14.71 6.00 -2.56
N GLN A 6 15.86 6.64 -2.47
CA GLN A 6 16.67 6.63 -1.26
C GLN A 6 15.80 7.04 -0.06
N THR A 7 15.90 6.21 0.98
CA THR A 7 15.31 6.31 2.30
C THR A 7 15.23 7.74 2.79
N ILE A 8 14.02 8.22 3.07
CA ILE A 8 13.81 9.41 3.88
C ILE A 8 13.34 8.96 5.27
N ASN A 9 14.28 8.51 6.12
CA ASN A 9 14.58 9.14 7.43
C ASN A 9 15.76 8.50 8.19
N GLU A 10 16.41 9.36 8.99
CA GLU A 10 17.21 9.14 10.20
C GLU A 10 17.98 7.81 10.35
N ASP A 11 19.09 7.74 9.63
CA ASP A 11 20.32 7.20 10.16
C ASP A 11 21.45 8.18 9.82
N LYS A 12 22.50 8.26 10.65
CA LYS A 12 23.66 9.14 10.43
C LYS A 12 24.36 8.91 9.06
N TYR A 13 23.95 7.86 8.34
CA TYR A 13 24.56 7.35 7.12
C TYR A 13 23.70 7.50 5.85
N PHE A 14 22.43 7.91 5.93
CA PHE A 14 21.61 8.18 4.74
C PHE A 14 21.60 9.68 4.40
N LYS A 15 22.13 10.03 3.22
CA LYS A 15 22.14 11.41 2.71
C LYS A 15 20.70 11.91 2.56
N LYS A 16 20.28 12.87 3.39
CA LYS A 16 19.03 13.63 3.20
C LYS A 16 18.94 14.09 1.74
N ILE A 17 17.95 13.60 0.99
CA ILE A 17 17.65 14.19 -0.32
C ILE A 17 17.26 15.65 -0.04
N ASN A 18 18.05 16.58 -0.59
CA ASN A 18 17.82 18.01 -0.46
C ASN A 18 16.40 18.36 -0.96
N LYS A 19 15.64 19.17 -0.22
CA LYS A 19 14.30 19.66 -0.60
C LYS A 19 14.26 20.21 -2.04
N LYS A 20 15.31 20.90 -2.50
CA LYS A 20 15.44 21.38 -3.88
C LYS A 20 15.42 20.24 -4.91
N LYS A 21 16.04 19.10 -4.59
CA LYS A 21 16.02 17.90 -5.45
C LYS A 21 14.63 17.27 -5.46
N ILE A 22 13.97 17.13 -4.30
CA ILE A 22 12.60 16.61 -4.23
C ILE A 22 11.68 17.47 -5.10
N ARG A 23 11.75 18.80 -4.94
CA ARG A 23 10.96 19.74 -5.73
C ARG A 23 11.26 19.65 -7.22
N ALA A 24 12.53 19.54 -7.62
CA ALA A 24 12.92 19.40 -9.02
C ALA A 24 12.32 18.12 -9.64
N ILE A 25 12.41 16.97 -8.95
CA ILE A 25 11.82 15.70 -9.39
C ILE A 25 10.31 15.83 -9.56
N CYS A 26 9.61 16.37 -8.55
CA CYS A 26 8.17 16.55 -8.61
C CYS A 26 7.75 17.53 -9.71
N SER A 27 8.53 18.59 -9.94
CA SER A 27 8.27 19.56 -11.00
C SER A 27 8.44 18.94 -12.39
N GLU A 28 9.48 18.12 -12.60
CA GLU A 28 9.67 17.41 -13.87
C GLU A 28 8.60 16.34 -14.12
N ALA A 29 8.18 15.62 -13.08
CA ALA A 29 7.06 14.68 -13.18
C ALA A 29 5.78 15.43 -13.59
N ALA A 30 5.46 16.53 -12.90
CA ALA A 30 4.29 17.35 -13.19
C ALA A 30 4.32 17.93 -14.61
N ARG A 31 5.49 18.36 -15.11
CA ARG A 31 5.68 18.85 -16.50
C ARG A 31 5.27 17.82 -17.55
N THR A 32 5.35 16.53 -17.21
CA THR A 32 4.92 15.41 -18.06
C THR A 32 3.62 14.76 -17.59
N LYS A 33 2.84 15.43 -16.73
CA LYS A 33 1.56 14.95 -16.17
C LYS A 33 1.67 13.63 -15.40
N ARG A 34 2.87 13.32 -14.90
CA ARG A 34 3.15 12.20 -14.01
C ARG A 34 3.13 12.68 -12.57
N VAL A 35 3.01 11.69 -11.68
CA VAL A 35 3.00 11.90 -10.24
C VAL A 35 4.22 11.23 -9.59
N VAL A 36 4.48 11.54 -8.32
CA VAL A 36 5.66 11.02 -7.60
C VAL A 36 5.20 10.26 -6.37
N ALA A 37 5.59 8.99 -6.34
CA ALA A 37 5.56 8.12 -5.18
C ALA A 37 6.84 8.34 -4.36
N ALA A 38 6.71 8.64 -3.07
CA ALA A 38 7.83 8.82 -2.15
C ALA A 38 7.89 7.75 -1.05
N HIS A 39 8.90 6.88 -1.13
CA HIS A 39 9.33 5.99 -0.06
C HIS A 39 9.81 6.78 1.17
N CYS A 40 9.01 6.81 2.23
CA CYS A 40 9.30 7.59 3.44
C CYS A 40 8.89 6.82 4.70
N HIS A 41 9.86 6.60 5.60
CA HIS A 41 9.52 6.08 6.92
C HIS A 41 9.28 7.21 7.91
N GLY A 42 10.25 8.10 8.07
CA GLY A 42 10.24 9.03 9.19
C GLY A 42 9.69 10.43 8.88
N LYS A 43 9.23 11.10 9.93
CA LYS A 43 8.40 12.31 9.86
C LYS A 43 8.97 13.42 8.97
N GLU A 44 10.22 13.80 9.18
CA GLU A 44 10.84 14.90 8.39
C GLU A 44 10.87 14.60 6.89
N GLY A 45 11.06 13.32 6.56
CA GLY A 45 11.03 12.87 5.17
C GLY A 45 9.65 12.93 4.55
N ILE A 46 8.66 12.44 5.29
CA ILE A 46 7.25 12.50 4.91
C ILE A 46 6.83 13.96 4.67
N LEU A 47 7.10 14.85 5.63
CA LEU A 47 6.80 16.27 5.50
C LEU A 47 7.52 16.93 4.33
N ALA A 48 8.78 16.57 4.08
CA ALA A 48 9.53 17.07 2.93
C ALA A 48 8.90 16.62 1.61
N ALA A 49 8.49 15.35 1.48
CA ALA A 49 7.81 14.83 0.30
C ALA A 49 6.46 15.54 0.06
N ILE A 50 5.63 15.64 1.11
CA ILE A 50 4.33 16.34 1.07
C ILE A 50 4.48 17.80 0.63
N ARG A 51 5.44 18.53 1.23
CA ARG A 51 5.66 19.96 0.97
C ARG A 51 6.20 20.23 -0.43
N ASN A 52 6.89 19.27 -1.05
CA ASN A 52 7.57 19.46 -2.34
C ASN A 52 6.85 18.79 -3.53
N GLY A 53 5.66 18.23 -3.33
CA GLY A 53 4.77 17.84 -4.42
C GLY A 53 4.73 16.34 -4.74
N ALA A 54 5.16 15.47 -3.81
CA ALA A 54 4.80 14.06 -3.91
C ALA A 54 3.27 13.89 -3.83
N THR A 55 2.75 12.82 -4.40
CA THR A 55 1.31 12.51 -4.42
C THR A 55 0.96 11.31 -3.56
N THR A 56 1.89 10.36 -3.44
CA THR A 56 1.75 9.21 -2.55
C THR A 56 2.92 9.13 -1.58
N ILE A 57 2.64 8.62 -0.38
CA ILE A 57 3.65 8.28 0.63
C ILE A 57 3.62 6.79 0.86
N GLU A 58 4.78 6.14 0.72
CA GLU A 58 4.91 4.69 0.88
C GLU A 58 5.50 4.40 2.25
N HIS A 59 4.99 3.35 2.89
CA HIS A 59 5.20 2.99 4.30
C HIS A 59 4.60 3.99 5.28
N GLY A 60 5.08 5.25 5.30
CA GLY A 60 4.60 6.29 6.21
C GLY A 60 4.76 5.91 7.70
N SER A 61 5.80 5.16 8.05
CA SER A 61 5.87 4.46 9.35
C SER A 61 5.85 5.34 10.59
N TYR A 62 6.30 6.59 10.48
CA TYR A 62 6.26 7.59 11.56
C TYR A 62 5.40 8.79 11.16
N LEU A 63 4.36 8.57 10.35
CA LEU A 63 3.34 9.56 10.08
C LEU A 63 2.61 9.90 11.39
N ASP A 64 2.48 11.20 11.66
CA ASP A 64 1.79 11.75 12.82
C ASP A 64 0.65 12.69 12.37
N LYS A 65 0.03 13.36 13.34
CA LYS A 65 -1.12 14.25 13.09
C LYS A 65 -0.80 15.38 12.11
N GLU A 66 0.40 15.98 12.19
CA GLU A 66 0.82 17.03 11.25
C GLU A 66 0.92 16.49 9.82
N CYS A 67 1.53 15.31 9.65
CA CYS A 67 1.59 14.62 8.36
C CYS A 67 0.19 14.35 7.81
N VAL A 68 -0.71 13.82 8.64
CA VAL A 68 -2.11 13.51 8.27
C VAL A 68 -2.87 14.74 7.81
N GLU A 69 -2.83 15.82 8.59
CA GLU A 69 -3.51 17.07 8.27
C GLU A 69 -3.05 17.62 6.93
N LEU A 70 -1.74 17.60 6.68
CA LEU A 70 -1.18 18.06 5.41
C LEU A 70 -1.51 17.13 4.23
N MET A 71 -1.49 15.81 4.43
CA MET A 71 -1.89 14.84 3.40
C MET A 71 -3.34 15.05 3.01
N LYS A 72 -4.26 15.20 3.98
CA LYS A 72 -5.68 15.49 3.73
C LYS A 72 -5.86 16.79 2.96
N LYS A 73 -5.22 17.87 3.43
CA LYS A 73 -5.27 19.19 2.77
C LYS A 73 -4.82 19.15 1.31
N LYS A 74 -3.91 18.21 0.97
CA LYS A 74 -3.35 18.05 -0.37
C LYS A 74 -3.95 16.88 -1.15
N ASN A 75 -4.96 16.21 -0.62
CA ASN A 75 -5.56 15.00 -1.21
C ASN A 75 -4.52 13.93 -1.57
N MET A 76 -3.51 13.76 -0.70
CA MET A 76 -2.46 12.76 -0.89
C MET A 76 -2.94 11.38 -0.47
N ILE A 77 -2.27 10.36 -1.02
CA ILE A 77 -2.59 8.96 -0.77
C ILE A 77 -1.50 8.33 0.09
N LEU A 78 -1.89 7.60 1.13
CA LEU A 78 -0.99 6.73 1.86
C LEU A 78 -1.02 5.31 1.25
N VAL A 79 0.15 4.72 1.02
CA VAL A 79 0.32 3.30 0.65
C VAL A 79 1.11 2.61 1.78
N PRO A 80 0.43 2.04 2.79
CA PRO A 80 1.07 1.61 4.04
C PRO A 80 2.03 0.44 3.92
N THR A 81 1.81 -0.51 2.99
CA THR A 81 2.65 -1.71 2.81
C THR A 81 2.85 -2.49 4.10
N ARG A 82 1.77 -2.74 4.84
CA ARG A 82 1.83 -3.44 6.12
C ARG A 82 2.31 -4.88 5.96
N PHE A 83 2.03 -5.52 4.84
CA PHE A 83 2.47 -6.87 4.52
C PHE A 83 3.98 -7.07 4.66
N ILE A 84 4.81 -6.14 4.16
CA ILE A 84 6.27 -6.28 4.25
C ILE A 84 6.75 -6.21 5.71
N VAL A 85 6.13 -5.35 6.53
CA VAL A 85 6.44 -5.24 7.96
C VAL A 85 6.05 -6.51 8.71
N GLU A 86 4.88 -7.06 8.41
CA GLU A 86 4.38 -8.30 9.01
C GLU A 86 5.26 -9.51 8.65
N THR A 87 5.65 -9.63 7.39
CA THR A 87 6.43 -10.78 6.92
C THR A 87 7.90 -10.75 7.33
N TYR A 88 8.51 -9.57 7.42
CA TYR A 88 9.91 -9.46 7.86
C TYR A 88 10.06 -9.38 9.37
N PHE A 89 9.14 -8.72 10.06
CA PHE A 89 9.30 -8.38 11.48
C PHE A 89 8.24 -8.98 12.40
N GLY A 90 7.18 -9.61 11.88
CA GLY A 90 6.13 -10.23 12.72
C GLY A 90 6.66 -11.31 13.66
N THR A 91 7.51 -12.23 13.17
CA THR A 91 8.13 -13.25 14.03
C THR A 91 9.08 -12.63 15.06
N ILE A 92 9.82 -11.59 14.68
CA ILE A 92 10.70 -10.85 15.59
C ILE A 92 9.88 -10.21 16.70
N HIS A 93 8.79 -9.52 16.34
CA HIS A 93 7.89 -8.89 17.29
C HIS A 93 7.24 -9.90 18.24
N ALA A 94 6.76 -11.03 17.70
CA ALA A 94 6.10 -12.07 18.49
C ALA A 94 7.05 -12.82 19.44
N THR A 95 8.32 -12.99 19.09
CA THR A 95 9.26 -13.84 19.84
C THR A 95 10.35 -13.07 20.58
N GLY A 96 10.59 -11.81 20.23
CA GLY A 96 11.74 -11.03 20.67
C GLY A 96 13.09 -11.55 20.16
N LYS A 97 13.12 -12.57 19.29
CA LYS A 97 14.35 -13.23 18.87
C LYS A 97 14.84 -12.70 17.53
N LYS A 98 16.10 -12.31 17.48
CA LYS A 98 16.78 -11.91 16.25
C LYS A 98 17.11 -13.15 15.39
N PRO A 99 16.70 -13.20 14.12
CA PRO A 99 17.17 -14.21 13.18
C PRO A 99 18.70 -14.15 13.03
N SER A 100 19.34 -15.31 12.92
CA SER A 100 20.79 -15.39 12.70
C SER A 100 21.25 -14.71 11.41
N THR A 101 20.39 -14.70 10.39
CA THR A 101 20.63 -14.09 9.08
C THR A 101 20.42 -12.57 9.05
N MET A 102 19.90 -11.97 10.13
CA MET A 102 19.60 -10.54 10.20
C MET A 102 20.71 -9.78 10.94
N SER A 103 21.12 -8.64 10.39
CA SER A 103 22.04 -7.73 11.07
C SER A 103 21.41 -7.11 12.33
N GLU A 104 22.23 -6.71 13.29
CA GLU A 104 21.76 -6.07 14.53
C GLU A 104 21.01 -4.75 14.24
N GLU A 105 21.49 -4.01 13.24
CA GLU A 105 20.86 -2.77 12.78
C GLU A 105 19.45 -3.03 12.24
N ALA A 106 19.29 -4.02 11.36
CA ALA A 106 17.99 -4.38 10.79
C ALA A 106 17.02 -4.89 11.86
N PHE A 107 17.52 -5.64 12.85
CA PHE A 107 16.73 -6.11 13.98
C PHE A 107 16.19 -4.95 14.83
N ARG A 108 17.07 -4.03 15.26
CA ARG A 108 16.66 -2.84 16.02
C ARG A 108 15.65 -1.99 15.26
N LYS A 109 15.87 -1.77 13.95
CA LYS A 109 14.93 -1.04 13.09
C LYS A 109 13.58 -1.73 13.01
N GLY A 110 13.58 -3.05 12.78
CA GLY A 110 12.37 -3.86 12.70
C GLY A 110 11.49 -3.76 13.93
N VAL A 111 12.09 -3.93 15.11
CA VAL A 111 11.41 -3.81 16.41
C VAL A 111 10.77 -2.42 16.57
N ALA A 112 11.49 -1.35 16.24
CA ALA A 112 10.98 0.01 16.39
C ALA A 112 9.87 0.36 15.38
N VAL A 113 9.97 -0.13 14.14
CA VAL A 113 9.03 0.20 13.06
C VAL A 113 7.71 -0.58 13.17
N TYR A 114 7.72 -1.79 13.76
CA TYR A 114 6.54 -2.65 13.76
C TYR A 114 5.32 -1.99 14.43
N ASP A 115 5.41 -1.60 15.70
CA ASP A 115 4.28 -0.97 16.39
C ASP A 115 4.03 0.46 15.90
N THR A 116 5.09 1.20 15.60
CA THR A 116 4.98 2.60 15.16
C THR A 116 4.24 2.72 13.82
N SER A 117 4.55 1.87 12.85
CA SER A 117 3.84 1.87 11.55
C SER A 117 2.38 1.44 11.68
N LEU A 118 2.05 0.53 12.60
CA LEU A 118 0.67 0.16 12.87
C LEU A 118 -0.10 1.33 13.50
N ALA A 119 0.51 2.04 14.46
CA ALA A 119 -0.08 3.23 15.06
C ALA A 119 -0.32 4.35 14.02
N ALA A 120 0.65 4.58 13.13
CA ALA A 120 0.52 5.54 12.03
C ALA A 120 -0.60 5.16 11.06
N LEU A 121 -0.73 3.88 10.69
CA LEU A 121 -1.83 3.39 9.87
C LEU A 121 -3.19 3.60 10.55
N LYS A 122 -3.32 3.22 11.83
CA LYS A 122 -4.54 3.43 12.61
C LYS A 122 -4.93 4.91 12.66
N LEU A 123 -3.97 5.80 12.88
CA LEU A 123 -4.20 7.24 12.86
C LEU A 123 -4.70 7.72 11.49
N ALA A 124 -4.05 7.28 10.40
CA ALA A 124 -4.45 7.64 9.04
C ALA A 124 -5.88 7.16 8.71
N VAL A 125 -6.26 5.97 9.16
CA VAL A 125 -7.62 5.43 9.05
C VAL A 125 -8.61 6.27 9.84
N GLN A 126 -8.34 6.51 11.12
CA GLN A 126 -9.21 7.28 12.02
C GLN A 126 -9.46 8.70 11.51
N GLU A 127 -8.44 9.33 10.95
CA GLU A 127 -8.52 10.70 10.45
C GLU A 127 -9.03 10.78 9.01
N GLY A 128 -9.28 9.66 8.33
CA GLY A 128 -9.83 9.64 6.98
C GLY A 128 -8.85 10.12 5.89
N VAL A 129 -7.57 9.77 6.01
CA VAL A 129 -6.60 9.90 4.90
C VAL A 129 -7.00 8.93 3.79
N THR A 130 -6.87 9.34 2.52
CA THR A 130 -7.07 8.41 1.41
C THR A 130 -5.97 7.35 1.43
N ILE A 131 -6.34 6.07 1.48
CA ILE A 131 -5.41 4.94 1.50
C ILE A 131 -5.62 4.10 0.23
N ALA A 132 -4.51 3.70 -0.38
CA ALA A 132 -4.49 2.72 -1.46
C ALA A 132 -3.66 1.49 -1.04
N CYS A 133 -4.07 0.32 -1.53
CA CYS A 133 -3.42 -0.94 -1.24
C CYS A 133 -2.09 -1.06 -1.99
N GLY A 134 -1.05 -1.48 -1.27
CA GLY A 134 0.23 -1.89 -1.80
C GLY A 134 0.94 -2.74 -0.76
N THR A 135 1.71 -3.75 -1.19
CA THR A 135 2.24 -4.80 -0.28
C THR A 135 3.76 -4.73 -0.09
N ASP A 136 4.47 -4.07 -1.00
CA ASP A 136 5.93 -4.12 -1.15
C ASP A 136 6.48 -5.55 -1.21
N MET A 137 5.71 -6.43 -1.82
CA MET A 137 5.98 -7.86 -1.85
C MET A 137 7.03 -8.24 -2.89
N SER A 138 8.00 -9.05 -2.46
CA SER A 138 9.04 -9.63 -3.31
C SER A 138 8.82 -11.13 -3.53
N PHE A 139 9.47 -11.69 -4.55
CA PHE A 139 9.55 -13.14 -4.75
C PHE A 139 10.22 -13.79 -3.52
N PRO A 140 9.74 -14.94 -2.98
CA PRO A 140 8.72 -15.85 -3.53
C PRO A 140 7.29 -15.60 -3.02
N GLN A 141 6.99 -14.44 -2.44
CA GLN A 141 5.72 -14.19 -1.75
C GLN A 141 4.56 -13.80 -2.69
N TRP A 142 4.82 -13.62 -3.98
CA TRP A 142 3.85 -13.18 -4.98
C TRP A 142 2.56 -14.01 -4.97
N GLY A 143 1.43 -13.33 -5.20
CA GLY A 143 0.08 -13.93 -5.18
C GLY A 143 -0.65 -13.73 -3.85
N ARG A 144 0.04 -13.33 -2.78
CA ARG A 144 -0.53 -13.09 -1.45
C ARG A 144 -1.06 -11.67 -1.23
N ASN A 145 -1.26 -10.89 -2.30
CA ASN A 145 -1.52 -9.44 -2.21
C ASN A 145 -2.78 -9.10 -1.41
N GLY A 146 -3.80 -9.96 -1.44
CA GLY A 146 -5.02 -9.76 -0.66
C GLY A 146 -4.83 -9.82 0.85
N GLU A 147 -3.69 -10.33 1.33
CA GLU A 147 -3.36 -10.30 2.76
C GLU A 147 -3.22 -8.88 3.30
N GLU A 148 -2.86 -7.90 2.47
CA GLU A 148 -2.75 -6.51 2.90
C GLU A 148 -4.08 -6.00 3.50
N LEU A 149 -5.21 -6.44 2.95
CA LEU A 149 -6.54 -5.97 3.35
C LEU A 149 -6.92 -6.39 4.77
N LYS A 150 -6.48 -7.56 5.24
CA LYS A 150 -6.75 -8.00 6.62
C LYS A 150 -6.06 -7.09 7.63
N TYR A 151 -4.90 -6.53 7.27
CA TYR A 151 -4.19 -5.59 8.12
C TYR A 151 -4.86 -4.23 8.16
N TYR A 152 -5.51 -3.80 7.06
CA TYR A 152 -6.30 -2.57 7.04
C TYR A 152 -7.56 -2.70 7.89
N VAL A 153 -8.22 -3.86 7.84
CA VAL A 153 -9.34 -4.16 8.75
C VAL A 153 -8.87 -4.19 10.21
N ALA A 154 -7.74 -4.84 10.51
CA ALA A 154 -7.16 -4.83 11.85
C ALA A 154 -6.74 -3.42 12.34
N ALA A 155 -6.50 -2.49 11.41
CA ALA A 155 -6.23 -1.08 11.70
C ALA A 155 -7.49 -0.22 11.85
N GLY A 156 -8.69 -0.79 11.72
CA GLY A 156 -9.97 -0.12 12.00
C GLY A 156 -10.80 0.20 10.76
N MET A 157 -10.42 -0.25 9.56
CA MET A 157 -11.30 -0.17 8.39
C MET A 157 -12.41 -1.24 8.45
N THR A 158 -13.56 -0.91 7.89
CA THR A 158 -14.55 -1.93 7.50
C THR A 158 -14.02 -2.77 6.32
N PRO A 159 -14.52 -4.00 6.11
CA PRO A 159 -14.16 -4.80 4.93
C PRO A 159 -14.38 -4.07 3.60
N LEU A 160 -15.47 -3.30 3.47
CA LEU A 160 -15.75 -2.51 2.27
C LEU A 160 -14.68 -1.43 2.05
N GLN A 161 -14.33 -0.65 3.08
CA GLN A 161 -13.26 0.34 3.00
C GLN A 161 -11.92 -0.30 2.60
N ALA A 162 -11.60 -1.47 3.16
CA ALA A 162 -10.39 -2.20 2.78
C ALA A 162 -10.41 -2.58 1.29
N ILE A 163 -11.53 -3.09 0.77
CA ILE A 163 -11.71 -3.40 -0.66
C ILE A 163 -11.54 -2.13 -1.53
N GLU A 164 -12.08 -0.98 -1.11
CA GLU A 164 -11.94 0.29 -1.82
C GLU A 164 -10.48 0.74 -1.95
N THR A 165 -9.63 0.43 -0.96
CA THR A 165 -8.18 0.71 -1.06
C THR A 165 -7.52 -0.04 -2.23
N ALA A 166 -7.97 -1.26 -2.53
CA ALA A 166 -7.43 -2.12 -3.59
C ALA A 166 -8.19 -1.99 -4.93
N THR A 167 -9.24 -1.18 -4.98
CA THR A 167 -10.09 -0.99 -6.17
C THR A 167 -10.19 0.49 -6.52
N ALA A 168 -11.19 1.19 -5.97
CA ALA A 168 -11.51 2.57 -6.30
C ALA A 168 -10.35 3.56 -6.09
N ASN A 169 -9.48 3.31 -5.11
CA ASN A 169 -8.33 4.16 -4.81
C ASN A 169 -7.07 3.80 -5.60
N GLY A 170 -6.98 2.59 -6.16
CA GLY A 170 -5.81 2.11 -6.88
C GLY A 170 -5.39 3.00 -8.05
N PRO A 171 -6.28 3.30 -9.02
CA PRO A 171 -5.95 4.15 -10.17
C PRO A 171 -5.49 5.57 -9.80
N LYS A 172 -5.96 6.10 -8.67
CA LYS A 172 -5.58 7.46 -8.20
C LYS A 172 -4.08 7.57 -7.91
N THR A 173 -3.41 6.45 -7.59
CA THR A 173 -1.98 6.43 -7.27
C THR A 173 -1.06 6.82 -8.43
N ILE A 174 -1.53 6.71 -9.68
CA ILE A 174 -0.76 7.06 -10.88
C ILE A 174 -1.16 8.40 -11.52
N GLY A 175 -2.07 9.13 -10.86
CA GLY A 175 -2.55 10.45 -11.28
C GLY A 175 -3.59 10.42 -12.39
N ASP A 176 -4.48 11.41 -12.38
CA ASP A 176 -5.70 11.43 -13.20
C ASP A 176 -5.46 11.39 -14.71
N PHE A 177 -4.32 11.91 -15.18
CA PHE A 177 -4.04 11.98 -16.62
C PHE A 177 -3.74 10.59 -17.23
N TYR A 178 -3.07 9.72 -16.47
CA TYR A 178 -2.68 8.38 -16.93
C TYR A 178 -3.48 7.27 -16.27
N ALA A 179 -4.29 7.58 -15.26
CA ALA A 179 -5.17 6.61 -14.61
C ALA A 179 -6.16 6.02 -15.63
N PRO A 180 -6.26 4.68 -15.74
CA PRO A 180 -7.32 4.06 -16.51
C PRO A 180 -8.67 4.34 -15.84
N LYS A 181 -9.75 4.25 -16.61
CA LYS A 181 -11.10 4.18 -16.04
C LYS A 181 -11.33 2.79 -15.48
N SER A 182 -10.62 2.40 -14.43
CA SER A 182 -10.71 1.09 -13.78
C SER A 182 -10.98 1.23 -12.28
N GLY A 183 -11.04 0.12 -11.55
CA GLY A 183 -11.24 0.07 -10.09
C GLY A 183 -12.69 0.24 -9.63
N LEU A 184 -13.65 0.42 -10.54
CA LEU A 184 -15.08 0.53 -10.22
C LEU A 184 -15.92 -0.30 -11.20
N LEU A 185 -16.96 -0.96 -10.70
CA LEU A 185 -18.02 -1.55 -11.53
C LEU A 185 -19.02 -0.46 -11.92
N LYS A 186 -18.69 0.30 -12.97
CA LYS A 186 -19.47 1.44 -13.44
C LYS A 186 -19.48 1.51 -14.96
N ALA A 187 -20.60 1.94 -15.54
CA ALA A 187 -20.69 2.14 -16.99
C ALA A 187 -19.57 3.10 -17.49
N GLY A 188 -18.90 2.71 -18.58
CA GLY A 188 -17.77 3.44 -19.16
C GLY A 188 -16.41 3.20 -18.50
N TYR A 189 -16.31 2.27 -17.55
CA TYR A 189 -15.06 1.78 -16.98
C TYR A 189 -14.63 0.47 -17.66
N ASP A 190 -13.34 0.17 -17.58
CA ASP A 190 -12.73 -1.07 -18.03
C ASP A 190 -13.38 -2.27 -17.33
N ALA A 191 -13.66 -3.32 -18.10
CA ALA A 191 -14.23 -4.57 -17.59
C ALA A 191 -13.16 -5.44 -16.89
N ASP A 192 -12.57 -4.88 -15.83
CA ASP A 192 -11.68 -5.55 -14.87
C ASP A 192 -12.52 -6.06 -13.69
N VAL A 193 -12.85 -7.35 -13.72
CA VAL A 193 -13.83 -7.95 -12.80
C VAL A 193 -13.25 -9.24 -12.22
N ILE A 194 -13.43 -9.44 -10.92
CA ILE A 194 -13.21 -10.72 -10.26
C ILE A 194 -14.51 -11.26 -9.71
N VAL A 195 -14.68 -12.59 -9.76
CA VAL A 195 -15.80 -13.28 -9.11
C VAL A 195 -15.24 -14.15 -7.99
N LEU A 196 -15.80 -14.00 -6.80
CA LEU A 196 -15.37 -14.69 -5.61
C LEU A 196 -16.31 -15.85 -5.27
N SER A 197 -15.80 -16.83 -4.54
CA SER A 197 -16.56 -18.00 -4.09
C SER A 197 -17.55 -17.70 -2.96
N LYS A 198 -17.31 -16.62 -2.22
CA LYS A 198 -18.04 -16.17 -1.03
C LYS A 198 -17.98 -14.64 -0.93
N ASN A 199 -18.82 -14.07 -0.07
CA ASN A 199 -18.87 -12.64 0.19
C ASN A 199 -17.66 -12.17 1.02
N PRO A 200 -16.77 -11.31 0.49
CA PRO A 200 -15.59 -10.82 1.22
C PRO A 200 -15.93 -9.78 2.30
N LEU A 201 -17.18 -9.31 2.37
CA LEU A 201 -17.63 -8.41 3.44
C LEU A 201 -17.83 -9.15 4.77
N ASP A 202 -18.09 -10.46 4.71
CA ASP A 202 -18.24 -11.31 5.89
C ASP A 202 -16.89 -11.81 6.39
N ASP A 203 -15.93 -12.02 5.48
CA ASP A 203 -14.56 -12.42 5.78
C ASP A 203 -13.58 -11.88 4.73
N ILE A 204 -12.83 -10.84 5.10
CA ILE A 204 -11.86 -10.20 4.21
C ILE A 204 -10.68 -11.12 3.86
N THR A 205 -10.41 -12.14 4.67
CA THR A 205 -9.27 -13.03 4.46
C THR A 205 -9.44 -13.92 3.24
N LEU A 206 -10.67 -14.07 2.72
CA LEU A 206 -10.97 -14.78 1.47
C LEU A 206 -10.14 -14.26 0.29
N LEU A 207 -9.85 -12.95 0.25
CA LEU A 207 -9.05 -12.33 -0.81
C LEU A 207 -7.56 -12.68 -0.76
N SER A 208 -7.10 -13.30 0.33
CA SER A 208 -5.71 -13.74 0.50
C SER A 208 -5.40 -15.05 -0.21
N ASP A 209 -6.42 -15.82 -0.62
CA ASP A 209 -6.27 -17.10 -1.31
C ASP A 209 -6.84 -17.02 -2.73
N ALA A 210 -5.97 -17.25 -3.72
CA ALA A 210 -6.33 -17.26 -5.13
C ALA A 210 -7.40 -18.31 -5.49
N ASN A 211 -7.56 -19.39 -4.72
CA ASN A 211 -8.59 -20.40 -4.96
C ASN A 211 -10.01 -19.88 -4.68
N ASN A 212 -10.15 -18.81 -3.90
CA ASN A 212 -11.42 -18.14 -3.70
C ASN A 212 -11.80 -17.22 -4.86
N VAL A 213 -10.86 -16.85 -5.73
CA VAL A 213 -11.10 -16.08 -6.95
C VAL A 213 -11.45 -17.02 -8.09
N LEU A 214 -12.75 -17.20 -8.33
CA LEU A 214 -13.28 -18.16 -9.30
C LEU A 214 -13.05 -17.75 -10.75
N MET A 215 -13.23 -16.47 -11.05
CA MET A 215 -13.08 -15.94 -12.40
C MET A 215 -12.42 -14.57 -12.37
N VAL A 216 -11.62 -14.28 -13.39
CA VAL A 216 -10.95 -12.99 -13.57
C VAL A 216 -11.13 -12.56 -15.03
N TRP A 217 -11.75 -11.39 -15.21
CA TRP A 217 -11.75 -10.64 -16.46
C TRP A 217 -10.79 -9.48 -16.34
N LYS A 218 -9.99 -9.28 -17.38
CA LYS A 218 -9.10 -8.14 -17.55
C LYS A 218 -9.41 -7.50 -18.88
N MET A 219 -9.81 -6.23 -18.87
CA MET A 219 -10.24 -5.47 -20.05
C MET A 219 -11.27 -6.26 -20.89
N GLY A 220 -12.24 -6.91 -20.22
CA GLY A 220 -13.29 -7.70 -20.86
C GLY A 220 -12.88 -9.10 -21.30
N ARG A 221 -11.60 -9.47 -21.24
CA ARG A 221 -11.12 -10.82 -21.57
C ARG A 221 -11.10 -11.71 -20.33
N LEU A 222 -11.75 -12.86 -20.39
CA LEU A 222 -11.64 -13.90 -19.37
C LEU A 222 -10.22 -14.48 -19.39
N VAL A 223 -9.48 -14.33 -18.28
CA VAL A 223 -8.09 -14.80 -18.13
C VAL A 223 -7.93 -15.90 -17.08
N LYS A 224 -8.94 -16.10 -16.23
CA LYS A 224 -9.02 -17.22 -15.28
C LYS A 224 -10.46 -17.69 -15.17
N ASN A 225 -10.68 -19.00 -15.20
CA ASN A 225 -11.96 -19.61 -14.85
C ASN A 225 -11.73 -20.98 -14.19
N ILE A 226 -12.00 -21.06 -12.89
CA ILE A 226 -11.95 -22.32 -12.12
C ILE A 226 -13.32 -22.71 -11.56
N SER A 227 -14.39 -22.05 -12.01
CA SER A 227 -15.76 -22.30 -11.53
C SER A 227 -16.27 -23.70 -11.88
N SER A 228 -15.76 -24.32 -12.95
CA SER A 228 -16.10 -25.69 -13.35
C SER A 228 -15.55 -26.77 -12.40
N PHE A 229 -14.46 -26.51 -11.67
CA PHE A 229 -13.86 -27.47 -10.74
C PHE A 229 -14.71 -27.76 -9.49
N LYS A 230 -15.70 -26.90 -9.17
CA LYS A 230 -16.58 -27.10 -8.01
C LYS A 230 -17.87 -27.89 -8.30
N LYS A 231 -18.16 -28.24 -9.57
CA LYS A 231 -19.37 -28.98 -9.94
C LYS A 231 -19.28 -30.51 -9.77
N SER A 232 -18.14 -31.08 -9.37
CA SER A 232 -17.93 -32.54 -9.38
C SER A 232 -18.04 -33.25 -8.02
N HIS A 233 -18.65 -32.65 -6.99
CA HIS A 233 -18.80 -33.28 -5.68
C HIS A 233 -20.17 -32.99 -5.04
N SER A 234 -21.24 -33.29 -5.79
CA SER A 234 -22.60 -33.42 -5.26
C SER A 234 -23.18 -34.75 -5.72
#